data_AF-A0A1G7XZL7-F1
#
_entry.id   AF-A0A1G7XZL7-F1
#
_cell.length_a   1.000
_cell.length_b   1.000
_cell.length_c   1.000
_cell.angle_alpha   90.00
_cell.angle_beta   90.00
_cell.angle_gamma   90.00
#
_symmetry.space_group_name_H-M   'P 1'
#
loop_
_entity.id
_entity.type
_entity.pdbx_description
1 polymer ?
#
loop_
_entity_poly.entity_id
_entity_poly.type
_entity_poly.pdbx_seq_one_letter_code
_entity_poly.pdbx_strand_id
1 'polypeptide(L)'
;MGLFEMYFWMIIIICGVLNLFIITTTEDLKNEKRFKTYLKISFCVGLLGIVMVSIGWNYLCGYQCLVFTFSPLITLLVCKAVMILSKKITKKEGFQINKINQFIGSYKIELADGIYQKNNGELKYEKYYRWYSGFITVIPIIISFSLLILIKEWTC
;
A
#
# COMPACT_ATOMS: atom_id res chain seq x y z
N MET A 1 1.60 -29.06 12.64
CA MET A 1 1.53 -27.60 12.78
C MET A 1 0.53 -27.29 13.88
N GLY A 2 0.92 -26.56 14.92
CA GLY A 2 0.04 -26.26 16.06
C GLY A 2 -1.03 -25.23 15.69
N LEU A 3 -2.17 -25.22 16.39
CA LEU A 3 -3.25 -24.25 16.15
C LEU A 3 -2.76 -22.79 16.26
N PHE A 4 -1.91 -22.51 17.26
CA PHE A 4 -1.27 -21.20 17.47
C PHE A 4 -0.33 -20.78 16.34
N GLU A 5 0.33 -21.74 15.70
CA GLU A 5 1.24 -21.48 14.59
C GLU A 5 0.46 -21.13 13.31
N MET A 6 -0.64 -21.84 13.05
CA MET A 6 -1.52 -21.49 11.92
C MET A 6 -2.09 -20.07 12.05
N TYR A 7 -2.56 -19.69 13.25
CA TYR A 7 -3.06 -18.34 13.49
C TYR A 7 -2.00 -17.26 13.30
N PHE A 8 -0.76 -17.52 13.72
CA PHE A 8 0.35 -16.63 13.45
C PHE A 8 0.52 -16.39 11.94
N TRP A 9 0.61 -17.46 11.14
CA TRP A 9 0.77 -17.34 9.69
C TRP A 9 -0.43 -16.68 9.00
N MET A 10 -1.65 -16.93 9.47
CA MET A 10 -2.84 -16.22 8.98
C MET A 10 -2.73 -14.71 9.21
N ILE A 11 -2.27 -14.26 10.37
CA ILE A 11 -2.07 -12.82 10.64
C ILE A 11 -1.04 -12.22 9.67
N ILE A 12 0.07 -12.92 9.42
CA ILE A 12 1.09 -12.47 8.46
C ILE A 12 0.51 -12.36 7.04
N ILE A 13 -0.27 -13.34 6.60
CA ILE A 13 -0.94 -13.30 5.29
C ILE A 13 -1.90 -12.12 5.20
N ILE A 14 -2.71 -11.88 6.24
CA ILE A 14 -3.62 -10.73 6.31
C ILE A 14 -2.85 -9.41 6.18
N CYS A 15 -1.70 -9.27 6.86
CA CYS A 15 -0.84 -8.10 6.72
C CYS A 15 -0.34 -7.93 5.26
N GLY A 16 0.04 -9.02 4.59
CA GLY A 16 0.39 -9.01 3.18
C GLY A 16 -0.74 -8.55 2.26
N VAL A 17 -1.96 -9.04 2.49
CA VAL A 17 -3.16 -8.61 1.75
C VAL A 17 -3.46 -7.13 1.99
N LEU A 18 -3.30 -6.64 3.22
CA LEU A 18 -3.47 -5.22 3.54
C LEU A 18 -2.47 -4.34 2.80
N ASN A 19 -1.21 -4.77 2.61
CA ASN A 19 -0.25 -4.03 1.78
C ASN A 19 -0.74 -3.89 0.33
N LEU A 20 -1.20 -4.99 -0.27
CA LEU A 20 -1.73 -4.99 -1.63
C LEU A 20 -2.96 -4.09 -1.75
N PHE A 21 -3.85 -4.13 -0.75
CA PHE A 21 -4.99 -3.23 -0.68
C PHE A 21 -4.54 -1.76 -0.66
N ILE A 22 -3.60 -1.38 0.21
CA ILE A 22 -3.09 0.00 0.29
C ILE A 22 -2.47 0.46 -1.04
N ILE A 23 -1.70 -0.40 -1.71
CA ILE A 23 -1.06 -0.10 -3.01
C ILE A 23 -2.09 0.04 -4.14
N THR A 24 -3.20 -0.70 -4.08
CA THR A 24 -4.25 -0.60 -5.10
C THR A 24 -5.20 0.57 -4.86
N THR A 25 -5.40 0.98 -3.60
CA THR A 25 -6.25 2.13 -3.21
C THR A 25 -5.44 3.40 -2.95
N THR A 26 -4.27 3.57 -3.57
CA THR A 26 -3.41 4.75 -3.28
C THR A 26 -4.07 6.08 -3.63
N GLU A 27 -4.98 6.09 -4.60
CA GLU A 27 -5.78 7.26 -4.95
C GLU A 27 -6.63 7.78 -3.78
N ASP A 28 -7.15 6.87 -2.95
CA ASP A 28 -7.92 7.24 -1.75
C ASP A 28 -7.06 7.93 -0.68
N LEU A 29 -5.74 7.71 -0.70
CA LEU A 29 -4.78 8.34 0.23
C LEU A 29 -4.60 9.84 -0.04
N LYS A 30 -5.11 10.36 -1.16
CA LYS A 30 -5.15 11.81 -1.43
C LYS A 30 -6.06 12.51 -0.43
N ASN A 31 -7.15 11.86 -0.02
CA ASN A 31 -8.07 12.41 0.98
C ASN A 31 -7.51 12.25 2.39
N GLU A 32 -7.30 13.36 3.11
CA GLU A 32 -6.72 13.35 4.45
C GLU A 32 -7.52 12.55 5.48
N LYS A 33 -8.86 12.59 5.40
CA LYS A 33 -9.72 11.85 6.34
C LYS A 33 -9.54 10.34 6.17
N ARG A 34 -9.53 9.86 4.92
CA ARG A 34 -9.30 8.45 4.59
C ARG A 34 -7.89 8.01 4.98
N PHE A 35 -6.88 8.84 4.69
CA PHE A 35 -5.51 8.59 5.11
C PHE A 35 -5.37 8.43 6.63
N LYS A 36 -5.96 9.33 7.43
CA LYS A 36 -5.94 9.23 8.90
C LYS A 36 -6.61 7.95 9.40
N THR A 37 -7.71 7.53 8.77
CA THR A 37 -8.37 6.26 9.12
C THR A 37 -7.47 5.06 8.84
N TYR A 38 -6.88 4.97 7.65
CA TYR A 38 -5.96 3.88 7.33
C TYR A 38 -4.71 3.89 8.21
N LEU A 39 -4.18 5.08 8.55
CA LEU A 39 -3.06 5.20 9.48
C LEU A 39 -3.38 4.62 10.84
N LYS A 40 -4.57 4.90 11.40
CA LYS A 40 -5.01 4.31 12.67
C LYS A 40 -5.12 2.79 12.59
N ILE A 41 -5.77 2.27 11.54
CA ILE A 41 -5.96 0.83 11.36
C ILE A 41 -4.60 0.12 11.24
N SER A 42 -3.73 0.59 10.34
CA SER A 42 -2.40 0.01 10.14
C SER A 42 -1.52 0.11 11.38
N PHE A 43 -1.65 1.18 12.16
CA PHE A 43 -0.94 1.31 13.43
C PHE A 43 -1.45 0.30 14.47
N CYS A 44 -2.77 0.10 14.59
CA CYS A 44 -3.34 -0.92 15.47
C CYS A 44 -2.86 -2.34 15.09
N VAL A 45 -2.77 -2.65 13.80
CA VAL A 45 -2.22 -3.93 13.32
C VAL A 45 -0.74 -4.09 13.73
N GLY A 46 0.05 -3.02 13.62
CA GLY A 46 1.44 -3.03 14.11
C GLY A 46 1.54 -3.28 15.63
N LEU A 47 0.65 -2.68 16.42
CA LEU A 47 0.59 -2.93 17.87
C LEU A 47 0.30 -4.39 18.21
N LEU A 48 -0.54 -5.08 17.43
CA LEU A 48 -0.74 -6.52 17.60
C LEU A 48 0.56 -7.30 17.44
N GLY A 49 1.43 -6.89 16.51
CA GLY A 49 2.76 -7.48 16.35
C GLY A 49 3.65 -7.31 17.57
N ILE A 50 3.60 -6.16 18.24
CA ILE A 50 4.33 -5.93 19.50
C ILE A 50 3.83 -6.90 20.58
N VAL A 51 2.51 -7.02 20.73
CA VAL A 51 1.89 -7.95 21.69
C VAL A 51 2.30 -9.40 21.41
N MET A 52 2.30 -9.81 20.14
CA MET A 52 2.73 -11.15 19.73
C MET A 52 4.19 -11.43 20.14
N VAL A 53 5.10 -10.47 19.90
CA VAL A 53 6.51 -10.59 20.30
C VAL A 53 6.67 -10.60 21.82
N SER A 54 5.95 -9.74 22.55
CA SER A 54 6.04 -9.67 24.02
C SER A 54 5.57 -10.94 24.72
N ILE A 55 4.60 -11.67 24.15
CA ILE A 55 4.09 -12.93 24.72
C ILE A 55 4.92 -14.14 24.22
N GLY A 56 5.93 -13.92 23.36
CA GLY A 56 6.72 -14.98 22.74
C GLY A 56 5.93 -15.79 21.69
N TRP A 57 4.82 -15.24 21.20
CA TRP A 57 4.00 -15.83 20.14
C TRP A 57 4.48 -15.41 18.74
N ASN A 58 5.80 -15.51 18.54
CA ASN A 58 6.46 -15.22 17.28
C ASN A 58 7.22 -16.47 16.80
N TYR A 59 6.78 -17.04 15.68
CA TYR A 59 7.46 -18.18 15.03
C TYR A 59 8.55 -17.74 14.04
N LEU A 60 8.61 -16.43 13.78
CA LEU A 60 9.75 -15.76 13.15
C LEU A 60 10.61 -15.12 14.25
N CYS A 61 11.82 -14.69 13.88
CA CYS A 61 12.59 -13.81 14.74
C CYS A 61 11.76 -12.57 15.10
N GLY A 62 11.81 -12.11 16.35
CA GLY A 62 10.92 -11.06 16.86
C GLY A 62 10.92 -9.80 15.99
N TYR A 63 12.08 -9.41 15.48
CA TYR A 63 12.20 -8.31 14.55
C TYR A 63 11.44 -8.53 13.23
N GLN A 64 11.59 -9.70 12.61
CA GLN A 64 10.89 -10.03 11.36
C GLN A 64 9.36 -9.99 11.55
N CYS A 65 8.88 -10.50 12.69
CA CYS A 65 7.47 -10.41 13.07
C CYS A 65 6.98 -8.95 13.12
N LEU A 66 7.77 -8.04 13.73
CA LEU A 66 7.45 -6.62 13.75
C LEU A 66 7.45 -6.00 12.35
N VAL A 67 8.43 -6.31 11.50
CA VAL A 67 8.45 -5.76 10.13
C VAL A 67 7.22 -6.18 9.34
N PHE A 68 6.82 -7.46 9.41
CA PHE A 68 5.63 -7.92 8.71
C PHE A 68 4.34 -7.28 9.24
N THR A 69 4.19 -7.16 10.55
CA THR A 69 2.98 -6.58 11.17
C THR A 69 2.90 -5.07 10.99
N PHE A 70 4.04 -4.36 10.97
CA PHE A 70 4.09 -2.93 10.64
C PHE A 70 4.14 -2.64 9.14
N SER A 71 4.28 -3.66 8.29
CA SER A 71 4.38 -3.45 6.83
C SER A 71 3.22 -2.63 6.24
N PRO A 72 1.94 -2.79 6.66
CA PRO A 72 0.86 -1.94 6.14
C PRO A 72 1.04 -0.47 6.49
N LEU A 73 1.59 -0.17 7.68
CA LEU A 73 1.86 1.21 8.08
C LEU A 73 3.02 1.80 7.26
N ILE A 74 4.10 1.04 7.10
CA ILE A 74 5.26 1.45 6.30
C ILE A 74 4.83 1.70 4.85
N THR A 75 4.09 0.77 4.25
CA THR A 75 3.54 0.89 2.90
C THR A 75 2.71 2.17 2.75
N LEU A 76 1.81 2.45 3.69
CA LEU A 76 0.98 3.66 3.68
C LEU A 76 1.83 4.95 3.69
N LEU A 77 2.83 5.02 4.57
CA LEU A 77 3.71 6.19 4.69
C LEU A 77 4.57 6.38 3.45
N VAL A 78 5.12 5.31 2.90
CA VAL A 78 5.91 5.34 1.67
C VAL A 78 5.06 5.79 0.49
N CYS A 79 3.85 5.25 0.31
CA CYS A 79 2.94 5.70 -0.75
C CYS A 79 2.64 7.19 -0.62
N LYS A 80 2.34 7.68 0.60
CA LYS A 80 2.09 9.10 0.84
C LYS A 80 3.32 9.98 0.55
N ALA A 81 4.52 9.51 0.89
CA ALA A 81 5.76 10.21 0.58
C ALA A 81 6.00 10.29 -0.94
N VAL A 82 5.82 9.19 -1.66
CA VAL A 82 5.93 9.15 -3.14
C VAL A 82 4.93 10.11 -3.80
N MET A 83 3.70 10.18 -3.29
CA MET A 83 2.68 11.14 -3.75
C MET A 83 3.11 12.59 -3.58
N ILE A 84 3.64 12.94 -2.40
CA ILE A 84 4.09 14.32 -2.11
C ILE A 84 5.30 14.67 -2.98
N LEU A 85 6.28 13.76 -3.09
CA LEU A 85 7.49 13.97 -3.89
C LEU A 85 7.18 14.11 -5.38
N SER A 86 6.34 13.22 -5.93
CA SER A 86 5.94 13.30 -7.34
C SER A 86 5.22 14.62 -7.65
N LYS A 87 4.31 15.07 -6.78
CA LYS A 87 3.63 16.37 -6.91
C LYS A 87 4.62 17.53 -6.85
N LYS A 88 5.63 17.47 -5.98
CA LYS A 88 6.65 18.52 -5.84
C LYS A 88 7.58 18.60 -7.06
N ILE A 89 8.01 17.45 -7.60
CA ILE A 89 8.96 17.38 -8.73
C ILE A 89 8.29 17.78 -10.04
N THR A 90 7.10 17.24 -10.31
CA THR A 90 6.46 17.40 -11.63
C THR A 90 5.40 18.49 -11.67
N LYS A 91 5.07 19.09 -10.52
CA LYS A 91 3.97 20.05 -10.33
C LYS A 91 2.60 19.49 -10.76
N LYS A 92 2.47 18.17 -10.95
CA LYS A 92 1.27 17.47 -11.40
C LYS A 92 0.85 16.44 -10.36
N GLU A 93 -0.45 16.26 -10.20
CA GLU A 93 -0.94 15.17 -9.36
C GLU A 93 -0.66 13.83 -10.02
N GLY A 94 -0.06 12.91 -9.25
CA GLY A 94 0.14 11.53 -9.69
C GLY A 94 -1.21 10.81 -9.83
N PHE A 95 -1.32 9.97 -10.85
CA PHE A 95 -2.48 9.12 -11.07
C PHE A 95 -1.99 7.71 -11.40
N GLN A 96 -2.49 6.71 -10.67
CA GLN A 96 -2.12 5.31 -10.87
C GLN A 96 -2.90 4.75 -12.07
N ILE A 97 -2.19 4.45 -13.16
CA ILE A 97 -2.75 3.73 -14.31
C ILE A 97 -2.87 2.27 -13.91
N ASN A 98 -3.99 1.92 -13.30
CA ASN A 98 -4.31 0.53 -13.00
C ASN A 98 -5.24 0.00 -14.11
N LYS A 99 -4.92 -1.16 -14.72
CA LYS A 99 -5.79 -1.78 -15.75
C LYS A 99 -7.22 -2.00 -15.24
N ILE A 100 -7.38 -2.21 -13.93
CA ILE A 100 -8.68 -2.32 -13.24
C ILE A 100 -9.42 -0.97 -13.27
N ASN A 101 -8.76 0.15 -13.00
CA ASN A 101 -9.36 1.49 -13.11
C ASN A 101 -9.65 1.88 -14.57
N GLN A 102 -8.90 1.35 -15.54
CA GLN A 102 -9.19 1.49 -16.97
C GLN A 102 -10.46 0.72 -17.38
N PHE A 103 -10.69 -0.46 -16.78
CA PHE A 103 -11.91 -1.26 -16.93
C PHE A 103 -13.14 -0.59 -16.28
N ILE A 104 -12.95 0.11 -15.16
CA ILE A 104 -14.01 0.89 -14.49
C ILE A 104 -14.21 2.26 -15.19
N GLY A 105 -13.17 2.82 -15.81
CA GLY A 105 -13.25 4.05 -16.61
C GLY A 105 -13.82 3.84 -18.02
N SER A 106 -14.12 2.61 -18.41
CA SER A 106 -14.77 2.28 -19.70
C SER A 106 -16.30 2.25 -19.62
N TYR A 107 -16.88 2.49 -18.44
CA TYR A 107 -18.30 2.82 -18.34
C TYR A 107 -18.51 4.24 -18.89
N LYS A 108 -19.53 4.41 -19.74
CA LYS A 108 -19.95 5.71 -20.29
C LYS A 108 -20.18 6.66 -19.11
N ILE A 109 -19.33 7.67 -18.97
CA ILE A 109 -19.54 8.75 -18.01
C ILE A 109 -20.62 9.63 -18.62
N GLU A 110 -21.76 9.75 -17.95
CA GLU A 110 -22.80 10.71 -18.31
C GLU A 110 -22.28 12.11 -17.97
N LEU A 111 -22.03 12.92 -19.00
CA LEU A 111 -21.44 14.25 -18.86
C LEU A 111 -22.51 15.31 -18.49
N ALA A 112 -23.75 15.05 -18.91
CA ALA A 112 -24.98 15.79 -18.64
C ALA A 112 -26.17 14.88 -19.01
N ASP A 113 -27.38 15.20 -18.55
CA ASP A 113 -28.61 14.40 -18.78
C ASP A 113 -28.70 13.89 -20.23
N GLY A 114 -28.51 12.59 -20.43
CA GLY A 114 -28.62 11.90 -21.72
C GLY A 114 -27.40 11.97 -22.65
N ILE A 115 -26.30 12.64 -22.28
CA ILE A 115 -25.07 12.71 -23.09
C ILE A 115 -24.03 11.73 -22.56
N TYR A 116 -23.90 10.61 -23.26
CA TYR A 116 -22.89 9.59 -22.99
C TYR A 116 -21.70 9.73 -23.94
N GLN A 117 -20.54 10.16 -23.44
CA GLN A 117 -19.31 10.14 -24.22
C GLN A 117 -18.48 8.91 -23.84
N LYS A 118 -18.04 8.16 -24.86
CA LYS A 118 -17.03 7.12 -24.68
C LYS A 118 -15.71 7.85 -24.41
N ASN A 119 -15.16 7.66 -23.20
CA ASN A 119 -13.89 8.28 -22.84
C ASN A 119 -12.78 7.66 -23.71
N ASN A 120 -12.27 8.42 -24.69
CA ASN A 120 -11.23 7.94 -25.62
C ASN A 120 -9.85 7.80 -24.96
N GLY A 121 -9.72 8.04 -23.65
CA GLY A 121 -8.61 7.55 -22.85
C GLY A 121 -7.23 8.12 -23.18
N GLU A 122 -7.12 9.16 -24.00
CA GLU A 122 -5.84 9.83 -24.27
C GLU A 122 -5.38 10.62 -23.04
N LEU A 123 -4.65 9.94 -22.16
CA LEU A 123 -3.93 10.55 -21.05
C LEU A 123 -2.82 11.44 -21.62
N LYS A 124 -3.04 12.76 -21.63
CA LYS A 124 -2.10 13.80 -22.12
C LYS A 124 -0.66 13.67 -21.55
N TYR A 125 -0.47 12.96 -20.44
CA TYR A 125 0.83 12.69 -19.80
C TYR A 125 1.04 11.21 -19.46
N GLU A 126 0.63 10.29 -20.33
CA GLU A 126 0.70 8.84 -20.10
C GLU A 126 2.06 8.36 -19.56
N LYS A 127 3.18 8.84 -20.13
CA LYS A 127 4.53 8.45 -19.69
C LYS A 127 4.81 8.78 -18.22
N TYR A 128 4.35 9.95 -17.75
CA TYR A 128 4.49 10.36 -16.35
C TYR A 128 3.63 9.46 -15.43
N TYR A 129 2.39 9.21 -15.82
CA TYR A 129 1.47 8.39 -15.03
C TYR A 129 1.92 6.91 -14.97
N ARG A 130 2.52 6.38 -16.05
CA ARG A 130 3.15 5.06 -16.05
C ARG A 130 4.32 5.00 -15.08
N TRP A 131 5.20 5.99 -15.13
CA TRP A 131 6.34 6.10 -14.22
C TRP A 131 5.87 6.18 -12.76
N TYR A 132 4.91 7.07 -12.47
CA TYR A 132 4.33 7.21 -11.14
C TYR A 132 3.69 5.91 -10.62
N SER A 133 2.90 5.24 -11.46
CA SER A 133 2.23 3.98 -11.11
C SER A 133 3.25 2.86 -10.82
N GLY A 134 4.34 2.80 -11.58
CA GLY A 134 5.44 1.87 -11.30
C GLY A 134 6.11 2.19 -9.96
N PHE A 135 6.45 3.45 -9.71
CA PHE A 135 7.12 3.89 -8.49
C PHE A 135 6.30 3.64 -7.24
N ILE A 136 5.01 3.97 -7.25
CA ILE A 136 4.15 3.79 -6.07
C ILE A 136 3.90 2.32 -5.73
N THR A 137 4.02 1.43 -6.72
CA THR A 137 3.88 -0.02 -6.53
C THR A 137 5.19 -0.66 -6.06
N VAL A 138 6.32 -0.26 -6.66
CA VAL A 138 7.61 -0.92 -6.45
C VAL A 138 8.34 -0.41 -5.20
N ILE A 139 8.30 0.89 -4.91
CA ILE A 139 9.06 1.47 -3.78
C ILE A 139 8.66 0.86 -2.42
N PRO A 140 7.37 0.73 -2.06
CA PRO A 140 6.98 0.12 -0.79
C PRO A 140 7.49 -1.31 -0.62
N ILE A 141 7.51 -2.07 -1.72
CA ILE A 141 8.01 -3.45 -1.75
C ILE A 141 9.52 -3.45 -1.50
N ILE A 142 10.29 -2.65 -2.24
CA ILE A 142 11.74 -2.55 -2.07
C ILE A 142 12.10 -2.15 -0.64
N ILE A 143 11.46 -1.11 -0.09
CA ILE A 143 11.75 -0.65 1.28
C ILE A 143 11.46 -1.75 2.30
N SER A 144 10.35 -2.48 2.15
CA SER A 144 10.00 -3.57 3.06
C SER A 144 11.01 -4.73 2.99
N PHE A 145 11.47 -5.11 1.79
CA PHE A 145 12.51 -6.12 1.64
C PHE A 145 13.88 -5.66 2.15
N SER A 146 14.25 -4.41 1.92
CA SER A 146 15.49 -3.84 2.46
C SER A 146 15.51 -3.86 3.99
N LEU A 147 14.39 -3.52 4.64
CA LEU A 147 14.26 -3.62 6.10
C LEU A 147 14.41 -5.06 6.61
N LEU A 148 13.81 -6.03 5.91
CA LEU A 148 13.94 -7.45 6.24
C LEU A 148 15.38 -7.95 6.12
N ILE A 149 16.14 -7.50 5.12
CA ILE A 149 17.53 -7.96 4.88
C ILE A 149 18.50 -7.27 5.85
N LEU A 150 18.49 -5.93 5.90
CA LEU A 150 19.50 -5.15 6.62
C LEU A 150 19.49 -5.38 8.13
N ILE A 151 18.32 -5.66 8.71
CA ILE A 151 18.19 -5.73 10.17
C ILE A 151 18.14 -7.19 10.66
N LYS A 152 17.88 -8.15 9.76
CA LYS A 152 18.06 -9.58 10.07
C LYS A 152 19.49 -9.89 10.53
N GLU A 153 20.50 -9.23 9.95
CA GLU A 153 21.91 -9.42 10.33
C GLU A 153 22.26 -8.86 11.73
N TRP A 154 21.38 -8.04 12.34
CA TRP A 154 21.69 -7.30 13.56
C TRP A 154 20.83 -7.69 14.77
N THR A 155 19.74 -8.43 14.56
CA THR A 155 18.69 -8.64 15.59
C THR A 155 18.26 -10.10 15.76
N CYS A 156 18.79 -10.98 14.91
CA CYS A 156 18.70 -12.43 14.95
C CYS A 156 20.13 -12.96 14.72
#